data_AF-A0A928HMJ6-F1
#
_entry.id   AF-A0A928HMJ6-F1
#
_cell.length_a   1.000
_cell.length_b   1.000
_cell.length_c   1.000
_cell.angle_alpha   90.00
_cell.angle_beta   90.00
_cell.angle_gamma   90.00
#
_symmetry.space_group_name_H-M   'P 1'
#
loop_
_entity.id
_entity.type
_entity.pdbx_description
1 polymer ?
#
loop_
_entity_poly.entity_id
_entity_poly.type
_entity_poly.pdbx_seq_one_letter_code
_entity_poly.pdbx_strand_id
1 'polypeptide(L)'
;MPIQIQFRRGSSAEHETFTGAPGEITVDTTNNTLRVHDGETPGGTTLAKRSEIPDLTPLDYIVESGRTDTMWWRKYKSGAVDMGGHYTGNATTITLPVKLANTNYEVLITKNSAPSYWATTHITLGSRSADKFVVAAYGDSASIRIAWQITNAIAASE
;
A
#
# COMPACT_ATOMS: atom_id res chain seq x y z
N MET A 1 23.20 3.15 -49.80
CA MET A 1 24.16 2.66 -48.80
C MET A 1 23.66 3.11 -47.44
N PRO A 2 23.29 2.22 -46.50
CA PRO A 2 22.98 2.62 -45.14
C PRO A 2 24.25 3.11 -44.43
N ILE A 3 24.16 4.21 -43.69
CA ILE A 3 25.25 4.70 -42.85
C ILE A 3 25.14 4.01 -41.49
N GLN A 4 26.20 3.32 -41.07
CA GLN A 4 26.29 2.74 -39.73
C GLN A 4 27.14 3.64 -38.84
N ILE A 5 26.58 4.08 -37.72
CA ILE A 5 27.28 4.86 -36.71
C ILE A 5 27.67 3.92 -35.56
N GLN A 6 28.93 3.98 -35.15
CA GLN A 6 29.41 3.37 -33.91
C GLN A 6 29.91 4.46 -32.97
N PHE A 7 29.45 4.41 -31.72
CA PHE A 7 29.93 5.30 -30.66
C PHE A 7 31.22 4.75 -30.04
N ARG A 8 32.01 5.63 -29.41
CA ARG A 8 33.13 5.21 -28.56
C ARG A 8 32.63 4.22 -27.52
N ARG A 9 33.35 3.12 -27.31
CA ARG A 9 32.90 2.00 -26.49
C ARG A 9 34.04 1.37 -25.70
N GLY A 10 33.71 0.80 -24.55
CA GLY A 10 34.65 0.15 -23.64
C GLY A 10 33.91 -0.59 -22.53
N SER A 11 34.62 -1.40 -21.77
CA SER A 11 34.16 -2.08 -20.56
C SER A 11 33.85 -1.10 -19.43
N SER A 12 33.11 -1.55 -18.41
CA SER A 12 32.83 -0.71 -17.23
C SER A 12 34.12 -0.22 -16.55
N ALA A 13 35.15 -1.07 -16.47
CA ALA A 13 36.43 -0.72 -15.85
C ALA A 13 37.21 0.32 -16.66
N GLU A 14 37.14 0.27 -18.00
CA GLU A 14 37.74 1.30 -18.85
C GLU A 14 37.00 2.64 -18.71
N HIS A 15 35.67 2.59 -18.53
CA HIS A 15 34.87 3.79 -18.31
C HIS A 15 35.15 4.46 -16.97
N GLU A 16 35.44 3.72 -15.89
CA GLU A 16 35.63 4.26 -14.53
C GLU A 16 36.66 5.41 -14.43
N THR A 17 37.67 5.41 -15.31
CA THR A 17 38.71 6.45 -15.35
C THR A 17 38.59 7.40 -16.53
N PHE A 18 37.66 7.15 -17.45
CA PHE A 18 37.45 7.94 -18.64
C PHE A 18 36.45 9.09 -18.38
N THR A 19 36.87 10.33 -18.65
CA THR A 19 35.99 11.52 -18.67
C THR A 19 35.74 11.92 -20.12
N GLY A 20 34.50 11.77 -20.59
CA GLY A 20 34.11 12.22 -21.93
C GLY A 20 33.85 13.73 -21.99
N ALA A 21 33.83 14.27 -23.20
CA ALA A 21 33.51 15.67 -23.42
C ALA A 21 32.04 15.99 -23.03
N PRO A 22 31.70 17.26 -22.75
CA PRO A 22 30.31 17.63 -22.49
C PRO A 22 29.37 17.21 -23.63
N GLY A 23 28.35 16.41 -23.30
CA GLY A 23 27.38 15.87 -24.26
C GLY A 23 27.86 14.64 -25.03
N GLU A 24 29.06 14.10 -24.74
CA GLU A 24 29.54 12.85 -25.35
C GLU A 24 28.70 11.66 -24.85
N ILE A 25 28.33 10.77 -25.78
CA ILE A 25 27.67 9.50 -25.49
C ILE A 25 28.65 8.36 -25.81
N THR A 26 28.85 7.47 -24.85
CA THR A 26 29.68 6.27 -25.02
C THR A 26 28.93 4.99 -24.67
N VAL A 27 29.37 3.86 -25.20
CA VAL A 27 28.78 2.54 -24.92
C VAL A 27 29.59 1.79 -23.86
N ASP A 28 28.96 1.40 -22.77
CA ASP A 28 29.48 0.44 -21.80
C ASP A 28 29.14 -0.98 -22.27
N THR A 29 30.16 -1.72 -22.72
CA THR A 29 30.01 -3.07 -23.28
C THR A 29 29.91 -4.16 -22.23
N THR A 30 30.27 -3.88 -20.98
CA THR A 30 30.08 -4.81 -19.86
C THR A 30 28.61 -4.82 -19.45
N ASN A 31 28.03 -3.63 -19.26
CA ASN A 31 26.66 -3.48 -18.79
C ASN A 31 25.63 -3.42 -19.93
N ASN A 32 26.09 -3.35 -21.19
CA ASN A 32 25.28 -3.20 -22.38
C ASN A 32 24.32 -1.99 -22.30
N THR A 33 24.87 -0.84 -21.94
CA THR A 33 24.12 0.40 -21.79
C THR A 33 24.93 1.60 -22.29
N LEU A 34 24.30 2.77 -22.30
CA LEU A 34 24.93 4.05 -22.67
C LEU A 34 25.39 4.80 -21.43
N ARG A 35 26.42 5.62 -21.60
CA ARG A 35 26.88 6.62 -20.62
C ARG A 35 26.88 8.00 -21.28
N VAL A 36 26.41 9.01 -20.56
CA VAL A 36 26.43 10.42 -20.97
C VAL A 36 27.46 11.17 -20.14
N HIS A 37 28.27 11.99 -20.79
CA HIS A 37 29.38 12.70 -20.15
C HIS A 37 29.12 14.21 -20.08
N ASP A 38 29.67 14.83 -19.05
CA ASP A 38 29.54 16.26 -18.74
C ASP A 38 30.85 17.05 -18.91
N GLY A 39 31.96 16.39 -19.25
CA GLY A 39 33.29 17.00 -19.36
C GLY A 39 34.12 16.94 -18.08
N GLU A 40 33.55 16.51 -16.96
CA GLU A 40 34.19 16.63 -15.64
C GLU A 40 34.18 15.31 -14.86
N THR A 41 33.07 14.57 -14.90
CA THR A 41 32.85 13.36 -14.09
C THR A 41 33.49 12.13 -14.74
N PRO A 42 34.52 11.51 -14.14
CA PRO A 42 35.04 10.22 -14.60
C PRO A 42 33.94 9.15 -14.57
N GLY A 43 33.84 8.34 -15.63
CA GLY A 43 32.80 7.35 -15.80
C GLY A 43 31.47 7.87 -16.34
N GLY A 44 31.24 9.19 -16.33
CA GLY A 44 29.98 9.81 -16.75
C GLY A 44 28.75 9.26 -16.00
N THR A 45 27.57 9.50 -16.57
CA THR A 45 26.29 9.01 -16.05
C THR A 45 25.78 7.84 -16.88
N THR A 46 25.67 6.66 -16.26
CA THR A 46 25.11 5.46 -16.88
C THR A 46 23.59 5.54 -16.99
N LEU A 47 23.03 5.19 -18.16
CA LEU A 47 21.58 5.10 -18.36
C LEU A 47 21.03 3.77 -17.87
N ALA A 48 19.83 3.81 -17.27
CA ALA A 48 19.11 2.62 -16.87
C ALA A 48 18.53 1.88 -18.09
N LYS A 49 18.65 0.55 -18.09
CA LYS A 49 17.97 -0.35 -19.04
C LYS A 49 16.53 -0.58 -18.61
N ARG A 50 15.67 -0.94 -19.57
CA ARG A 50 14.26 -1.30 -19.28
C ARG A 50 14.12 -2.40 -18.23
N SER A 51 15.06 -3.37 -18.21
CA SER A 51 15.07 -4.48 -17.25
C SER A 51 15.44 -4.08 -15.82
N GLU A 52 16.07 -2.91 -15.64
CA GLU A 52 16.47 -2.37 -14.34
C GLU A 52 15.35 -1.52 -13.72
N ILE A 53 14.35 -1.15 -14.52
CA ILE A 53 13.13 -0.49 -14.05
C ILE A 53 12.15 -1.59 -13.65
N PRO A 54 11.86 -1.77 -12.34
CA PRO A 54 10.85 -2.72 -11.91
C PRO A 54 9.50 -2.34 -12.55
N ASP A 55 8.72 -3.36 -12.96
CA ASP A 55 7.37 -3.12 -13.46
C ASP A 55 6.54 -2.48 -12.34
N LEU A 56 6.20 -1.20 -12.51
CA LEU A 56 5.42 -0.44 -11.53
C LEU A 56 3.92 -0.82 -11.50
N THR A 57 3.58 -2.03 -11.96
CA THR A 57 2.20 -2.53 -12.04
C THR A 57 1.92 -3.60 -10.98
N PRO A 58 1.00 -3.33 -10.02
CA PRO A 58 0.43 -2.04 -9.66
C PRO A 58 0.98 -1.56 -8.32
N LEU A 59 1.54 -0.35 -8.30
CA LEU A 59 1.49 0.45 -7.09
C LEU A 59 0.01 0.57 -6.70
N ASP A 60 -0.39 -0.16 -5.66
CA ASP A 60 -1.74 -0.06 -5.17
C ASP A 60 -1.91 1.28 -4.48
N TYR A 61 -2.87 2.07 -4.94
CA TYR A 61 -3.11 3.42 -4.45
C TYR A 61 -4.56 3.59 -4.03
N ILE A 62 -4.80 4.52 -3.10
CA ILE A 62 -6.14 4.81 -2.59
C ILE A 62 -6.95 5.49 -3.70
N VAL A 63 -8.04 4.84 -4.14
CA VAL A 63 -9.00 5.40 -5.12
C VAL A 63 -10.18 6.09 -4.45
N GLU A 64 -10.47 5.73 -3.20
CA GLU A 64 -11.54 6.32 -2.41
C GLU A 64 -11.15 6.24 -0.93
N SER A 65 -11.45 7.29 -0.17
CA SER A 65 -11.31 7.27 1.29
C SER A 65 -12.33 8.18 1.92
N GLY A 66 -12.63 7.91 3.19
CA GLY A 66 -13.47 8.80 3.96
C GLY A 66 -13.30 8.59 5.45
N ARG A 67 -13.87 9.53 6.20
CA ARG A 67 -13.85 9.56 7.66
C ARG A 67 -15.11 10.21 8.18
N THR A 68 -15.66 9.64 9.23
CA THR A 68 -16.69 10.24 10.08
C THR A 68 -16.13 10.38 11.49
N ASP A 69 -16.92 10.91 12.42
CA ASP A 69 -16.52 10.98 13.83
C ASP A 69 -16.22 9.60 14.43
N THR A 70 -16.86 8.54 13.90
CA THR A 70 -16.81 7.19 14.46
C THR A 70 -16.06 6.19 13.59
N MET A 71 -15.78 6.50 12.31
CA MET A 71 -15.27 5.52 11.33
C MET A 71 -14.29 6.13 10.34
N TRP A 72 -13.47 5.29 9.70
CA TRP A 72 -12.61 5.65 8.57
C TRP A 72 -12.50 4.46 7.61
N TRP A 73 -12.25 4.75 6.33
CA TRP A 73 -12.03 3.72 5.31
C TRP A 73 -11.11 4.19 4.19
N ARG A 74 -10.50 3.23 3.51
CA ARG A 74 -9.71 3.39 2.29
C ARG A 74 -10.01 2.22 1.36
N LYS A 75 -10.35 2.52 0.11
CA LYS A 75 -10.45 1.56 -1.00
C LYS A 75 -9.27 1.80 -1.92
N TYR A 76 -8.57 0.73 -2.27
CA TYR A 76 -7.40 0.78 -3.12
C TYR A 76 -7.74 0.36 -4.55
N LYS A 77 -6.88 0.70 -5.51
CA LYS A 77 -7.09 0.41 -6.94
C LYS A 77 -7.19 -1.09 -7.21
N SER A 78 -6.50 -1.91 -6.42
CA SER A 78 -6.60 -3.37 -6.43
C SER A 78 -7.98 -3.90 -6.02
N GLY A 79 -8.83 -3.05 -5.44
CA GLY A 79 -10.06 -3.45 -4.78
C GLY A 79 -9.88 -3.77 -3.29
N ALA A 80 -8.65 -3.80 -2.76
CA ALA A 80 -8.42 -3.94 -1.33
C ALA A 80 -9.14 -2.83 -0.54
N VAL A 81 -9.58 -3.15 0.67
CA VAL A 81 -10.24 -2.21 1.57
C VAL A 81 -9.71 -2.37 2.98
N ASP A 82 -9.25 -1.25 3.56
CA ASP A 82 -9.01 -1.13 4.99
C ASP A 82 -10.10 -0.23 5.58
N MET A 83 -10.66 -0.63 6.70
CA MET A 83 -11.61 0.21 7.42
C MET A 83 -11.54 -0.02 8.92
N GLY A 84 -11.94 0.99 9.68
CA GLY A 84 -11.96 0.88 11.12
C GLY A 84 -12.87 1.93 11.74
N GLY A 85 -13.11 1.79 13.02
CA GLY A 85 -13.95 2.72 13.74
C GLY A 85 -14.08 2.38 15.21
N HIS A 86 -14.99 3.09 15.86
CA HIS A 86 -15.35 2.85 17.23
C HIS A 86 -16.82 3.19 17.49
N TYR A 87 -17.36 2.59 18.53
CA TYR A 87 -18.65 2.99 19.09
C TYR A 87 -18.61 2.84 20.61
N THR A 88 -19.54 3.50 21.29
CA THR A 88 -19.73 3.38 22.74
C THR A 88 -21.11 2.80 23.00
N GLY A 89 -21.18 1.62 23.62
CA GLY A 89 -22.44 0.92 23.87
C GLY A 89 -22.26 -0.59 24.06
N ASN A 90 -23.38 -1.30 24.15
CA ASN A 90 -23.41 -2.75 24.40
C ASN A 90 -23.38 -3.54 23.08
N ALA A 91 -24.55 -3.90 22.55
CA ALA A 91 -24.66 -4.57 21.25
C ALA A 91 -25.06 -3.57 20.16
N THR A 92 -24.40 -3.65 19.01
CA THR A 92 -24.74 -2.81 17.85
C THR A 92 -24.44 -3.49 16.53
N THR A 93 -25.11 -3.04 15.48
CA THR A 93 -24.79 -3.38 14.10
C THR A 93 -23.91 -2.28 13.51
N ILE A 94 -22.72 -2.63 13.06
CA ILE A 94 -21.83 -1.73 12.33
C ILE A 94 -22.13 -1.88 10.85
N THR A 95 -22.64 -0.82 10.24
CA THR A 95 -22.83 -0.74 8.77
C THR A 95 -21.54 -0.24 8.14
N LEU A 96 -21.05 -0.96 7.14
CA LEU A 96 -19.80 -0.64 6.45
C LEU A 96 -20.04 0.49 5.43
N PRO A 97 -19.10 1.46 5.31
CA PRO A 97 -19.22 2.54 4.35
C PRO A 97 -18.93 2.07 2.91
N VAL A 98 -18.21 0.96 2.77
CA VAL A 98 -17.90 0.30 1.51
C VAL A 98 -18.46 -1.11 1.56
N LYS A 99 -19.33 -1.46 0.60
CA LYS A 99 -19.83 -2.83 0.44
C LYS A 99 -18.69 -3.73 -0.04
N LEU A 100 -18.47 -4.83 0.66
CA LEU A 100 -17.45 -5.83 0.38
C LEU A 100 -17.95 -6.88 -0.62
N ALA A 101 -17.04 -7.52 -1.34
CA ALA A 101 -17.35 -8.55 -2.32
C ALA A 101 -17.91 -9.83 -1.67
N ASN A 102 -17.49 -10.13 -0.44
CA ASN A 102 -17.88 -11.32 0.31
C ASN A 102 -17.68 -11.10 1.83
N THR A 103 -17.90 -12.15 2.62
CA THR A 103 -17.72 -12.14 4.08
C THR A 103 -16.36 -12.65 4.56
N ASN A 104 -15.42 -12.92 3.64
CA ASN A 104 -14.08 -13.46 3.93
C ASN A 104 -13.11 -12.32 4.28
N TYR A 105 -13.47 -11.52 5.28
CA TYR A 105 -12.63 -10.47 5.84
C TYR A 105 -12.36 -10.76 7.32
N GLU A 106 -11.31 -10.17 7.87
CA GLU A 106 -11.00 -10.28 9.29
C GLU A 106 -11.57 -9.08 10.03
N VAL A 107 -12.05 -9.30 11.25
CA VAL A 107 -12.51 -8.22 12.13
C VAL A 107 -11.70 -8.33 13.41
N LEU A 108 -10.84 -7.34 13.63
CA LEU A 108 -10.16 -7.16 14.91
C LEU A 108 -11.02 -6.26 15.79
N ILE A 109 -11.40 -6.75 16.97
CA ILE A 109 -12.12 -5.97 17.97
C ILE A 109 -11.19 -5.70 19.15
N THR A 110 -11.15 -4.46 19.62
CA THR A 110 -10.35 -4.06 20.78
C THR A 110 -11.24 -3.32 21.78
N LYS A 111 -11.24 -3.80 23.02
CA LYS A 111 -11.84 -3.04 24.14
C LYS A 111 -10.95 -1.84 24.45
N ASN A 112 -11.53 -0.65 24.57
CA ASN A 112 -10.77 0.58 24.84
C ASN A 112 -11.13 1.22 26.20
N SER A 113 -11.66 0.42 27.13
CA SER A 113 -11.99 0.86 28.49
C SER A 113 -11.84 -0.31 29.46
N ALA A 114 -11.15 -0.10 30.58
CA ALA A 114 -11.08 -1.08 31.66
C ALA A 114 -12.38 -1.01 32.48
N PRO A 115 -13.02 -2.13 32.81
CA PRO A 115 -14.08 -2.09 33.81
C PRO A 115 -13.51 -1.75 35.19
N SER A 116 -14.37 -1.21 36.05
CA SER A 116 -14.19 -1.26 37.51
C SER A 116 -13.73 -2.66 37.92
N TYR A 117 -12.86 -2.76 38.94
CA TYR A 117 -12.52 -4.04 39.58
C TYR A 117 -13.82 -4.84 39.78
N TRP A 118 -13.78 -6.16 39.54
CA TRP A 118 -14.88 -7.15 39.51
C TRP A 118 -15.90 -7.15 38.35
N ALA A 119 -15.86 -6.24 37.38
CA ALA A 119 -16.79 -6.34 36.24
C ALA A 119 -16.30 -7.30 35.13
N THR A 120 -17.17 -8.24 34.75
CA THR A 120 -16.97 -9.14 33.61
C THR A 120 -17.55 -8.51 32.34
N THR A 121 -16.74 -8.38 31.29
CA THR A 121 -17.19 -7.92 29.97
C THR A 121 -16.87 -8.98 28.93
N HIS A 122 -17.91 -9.50 28.29
CA HIS A 122 -17.78 -10.35 27.11
C HIS A 122 -18.00 -9.52 25.86
N ILE A 123 -17.08 -9.62 24.90
CA ILE A 123 -17.26 -9.09 23.55
C ILE A 123 -17.31 -10.28 22.61
N THR A 124 -18.37 -10.40 21.85
CA THR A 124 -18.53 -11.41 20.82
C THR A 124 -18.77 -10.76 19.48
N LEU A 125 -18.26 -11.40 18.45
CA LEU A 125 -18.57 -11.04 17.08
C LEU A 125 -19.73 -11.92 16.60
N GLY A 126 -20.80 -11.26 16.19
CA GLY A 126 -22.01 -11.91 15.70
C GLY A 126 -21.97 -12.17 14.20
N SER A 127 -23.16 -12.13 13.59
CA SER A 127 -23.31 -12.31 12.15
C SER A 127 -22.56 -11.25 11.34
N ARG A 128 -22.14 -11.64 10.14
CA ARG A 128 -21.41 -10.82 9.17
C ARG A 128 -22.09 -10.91 7.80
N SER A 129 -22.13 -9.81 7.08
CA SER A 129 -22.51 -9.73 5.66
C SER A 129 -21.57 -8.78 4.92
N ALA A 130 -21.74 -8.67 3.60
CA ALA A 130 -20.93 -7.80 2.75
C ALA A 130 -20.95 -6.31 3.16
N ASP A 131 -21.99 -5.87 3.88
CA ASP A 131 -22.29 -4.48 4.17
C ASP A 131 -22.36 -4.18 5.68
N LYS A 132 -22.23 -5.18 6.55
CA LYS A 132 -22.32 -4.99 8.01
C LYS A 132 -21.78 -6.17 8.79
N PHE A 133 -21.50 -5.93 10.06
CA PHE A 133 -21.30 -6.97 11.06
C PHE A 133 -21.90 -6.56 12.40
N VAL A 134 -22.22 -7.56 13.22
CA VAL A 134 -22.75 -7.34 14.56
C VAL A 134 -21.63 -7.52 15.58
N VAL A 135 -21.50 -6.55 16.49
CA VAL A 135 -20.68 -6.72 17.70
C VAL A 135 -21.63 -6.71 18.88
N ALA A 136 -21.48 -7.69 19.76
CA ALA A 136 -22.25 -7.76 20.98
C ALA A 136 -21.33 -7.69 22.19
N ALA A 137 -21.60 -6.74 23.08
CA ALA A 137 -20.94 -6.66 24.38
C ALA A 137 -21.96 -6.89 25.50
N TYR A 138 -21.60 -7.74 26.46
CA TYR A 138 -22.44 -8.13 27.59
C TYR A 138 -21.64 -8.04 28.89
N GLY A 139 -22.24 -7.54 29.98
CA GLY A 139 -21.57 -7.41 31.29
C GLY A 139 -22.11 -6.30 32.18
N ASP A 140 -21.55 -6.20 33.40
CA ASP A 140 -22.02 -5.36 34.53
C ASP A 140 -21.61 -3.88 34.47
N SER A 141 -21.18 -3.33 33.33
CA SER A 141 -20.73 -1.93 33.26
C SER A 141 -21.25 -1.19 32.03
N ALA A 142 -21.67 0.05 32.30
CA ALA A 142 -22.16 1.05 31.36
C ALA A 142 -21.29 1.19 30.11
N SER A 143 -21.93 1.42 28.96
CA SER A 143 -21.38 2.08 27.76
C SER A 143 -19.88 1.88 27.53
N ILE A 144 -19.48 0.70 27.06
CA ILE A 144 -18.08 0.37 26.76
C ILE A 144 -17.69 0.98 25.42
N ARG A 145 -16.52 1.62 25.34
CA ARG A 145 -15.95 2.01 24.05
C ARG A 145 -15.25 0.82 23.39
N ILE A 146 -15.74 0.45 22.22
CA ILE A 146 -15.24 -0.66 21.43
C ILE A 146 -14.68 -0.10 20.14
N ALA A 147 -13.41 -0.41 19.86
CA ALA A 147 -12.77 -0.13 18.59
C ALA A 147 -12.80 -1.39 17.72
N TRP A 148 -12.85 -1.19 16.42
CA TRP A 148 -12.82 -2.27 15.45
C TRP A 148 -11.99 -1.88 14.22
N GLN A 149 -11.39 -2.88 13.59
CA GLN A 149 -10.67 -2.77 12.33
C GLN A 149 -11.01 -3.98 11.45
N ILE A 150 -11.10 -3.74 10.14
CA ILE A 150 -11.23 -4.76 9.12
C ILE A 150 -9.99 -4.74 8.25
N THR A 151 -9.44 -5.94 8.03
CA THR A 151 -8.32 -6.23 7.14
C THR A 151 -8.70 -7.37 6.20
N ASN A 152 -7.92 -7.56 5.14
CA ASN A 152 -8.12 -8.62 4.14
C ASN A 152 -9.51 -8.55 3.46
N ALA A 153 -10.07 -7.35 3.33
CA ALA A 153 -11.34 -7.12 2.65
C ALA A 153 -11.13 -6.66 1.21
N ILE A 154 -12.05 -7.05 0.34
CA ILE A 154 -12.11 -6.62 -1.06
C ILE A 154 -13.45 -5.93 -1.30
N ALA A 155 -13.46 -4.77 -1.95
CA ALA A 155 -14.66 -4.05 -2.34
C ALA A 155 -15.48 -4.86 -3.36
N ALA A 156 -16.80 -4.76 -3.30
CA ALA A 156 -17.66 -5.27 -4.36
C ALA A 156 -17.32 -4.54 -5.69
N SER A 157 -17.38 -5.28 -6.81
CA SER A 157 -17.38 -4.64 -8.13
C SER A 157 -18.62 -3.77 -8.25
N GLU A 158 -18.45 -2.58 -8.85
CA GLU A 158 -19.58 -1.73 -9.27
C GLU A 158 -20.44 -2.43 -10.33
#